data_AF-A0A967LJS9-F1
#
_entry.id   AF-A0A967LJS9-F1
#
_cell.length_a   1.000
_cell.length_b   1.000
_cell.length_c   1.000
_cell.angle_alpha   90.00
_cell.angle_beta   90.00
_cell.angle_gamma   90.00
#
_symmetry.space_group_name_H-M   'P 1'
#
loop_
_entity.id
_entity.type
_entity.pdbx_description
1 polymer ?
#
loop_
_entity_poly.entity_id
_entity_poly.type
_entity_poly.pdbx_seq_one_letter_code
_entity_poly.pdbx_strand_id
1 'polypeptide(L)'
;TRNRPRFKTKSFISLPLETEERLVGVLNLADKRNGENFSEADLRLVQTFTSHAVLMIERAAMLEKAGKFEQLAITDPLTGLYNRRLF
;
A
#
# COMPACT_ATOMS: atom_id res chain seq x y z
N THR A 1 23.00 -23.76 13.31
CA THR A 1 22.52 -22.72 12.38
C THR A 1 22.28 -21.42 13.14
N ARG A 2 23.15 -20.41 12.98
CA ARG A 2 23.07 -19.16 13.76
C ARG A 2 21.99 -18.27 13.15
N ASN A 3 20.82 -18.23 13.79
CA ASN A 3 19.70 -17.38 13.38
C ASN A 3 20.14 -15.91 13.51
N ARG A 4 20.36 -15.22 12.38
CA ARG A 4 20.59 -13.76 12.39
C ARG A 4 19.23 -13.11 12.69
N PRO A 5 19.06 -12.40 13.82
CA PRO A 5 17.75 -11.85 14.15
C PRO A 5 17.40 -10.77 13.11
N ARG A 6 16.39 -11.05 12.26
CA ARG A 6 15.82 -10.07 11.30
C ARG A 6 15.14 -8.90 12.01
N PHE A 7 14.78 -9.09 13.28
CA PHE A 7 14.11 -8.12 14.14
C PHE A 7 14.84 -8.03 15.48
N LYS A 8 14.96 -6.83 16.03
CA LYS A 8 15.57 -6.56 17.34
C LYS A 8 14.71 -7.07 18.49
N THR A 9 13.38 -7.06 18.32
CA THR A 9 12.43 -7.55 19.34
C THR A 9 11.74 -8.84 18.91
N LYS A 10 11.16 -9.57 19.88
CA LYS A 10 10.32 -10.77 19.63
C LYS A 10 8.84 -10.43 19.44
N SER A 11 8.50 -9.15 19.26
CA SER A 11 7.13 -8.67 19.18
C SER A 11 6.85 -8.09 17.79
N PHE A 12 5.67 -8.38 17.26
CA PHE A 12 5.28 -8.06 15.90
C PHE A 12 3.77 -7.86 15.80
N ILE A 13 3.33 -6.93 14.96
CA ILE A 13 1.93 -6.79 14.53
C ILE A 13 1.87 -7.09 13.03
N SER A 14 0.93 -7.94 12.64
CA SER A 14 0.56 -8.17 11.24
C SER A 14 -0.92 -7.84 11.08
N LEU A 15 -1.24 -6.89 10.21
CA LEU A 15 -2.61 -6.46 9.95
C LEU A 15 -2.92 -6.57 8.46
N PRO A 16 -4.05 -7.21 8.08
CA PRO A 16 -4.51 -7.12 6.70
C PRO A 16 -4.94 -5.69 6.39
N LEU A 17 -4.58 -5.23 5.20
CA LEU A 17 -5.08 -4.01 4.58
C LEU A 17 -6.14 -4.44 3.59
N GLU A 18 -7.41 -4.35 3.94
CA GLU A 18 -8.52 -4.84 3.12
C GLU A 18 -9.64 -3.81 3.01
N THR A 19 -10.37 -3.88 1.91
CA THR A 19 -11.63 -3.18 1.69
C THR A 19 -12.77 -4.17 1.88
N GLU A 20 -14.02 -3.70 1.74
CA GLU A 20 -15.19 -4.60 1.73
C GLU A 20 -15.13 -5.65 0.61
N GLU A 21 -14.42 -5.36 -0.48
CA GLU A 21 -14.44 -6.17 -1.70
C GLU A 21 -13.17 -7.03 -1.88
N ARG A 22 -12.03 -6.61 -1.32
CA ARG A 22 -10.73 -7.28 -1.57
C ARG A 22 -9.63 -7.00 -0.54
N LEU A 23 -8.68 -7.91 -0.47
CA LEU A 23 -7.40 -7.70 0.21
C LEU A 23 -6.48 -6.82 -0.65
N VAL A 24 -6.07 -5.67 -0.11
CA VAL A 24 -5.11 -4.74 -0.73
C VAL A 24 -3.66 -5.11 -0.38
N GLY A 25 -3.40 -5.62 0.83
CA GLY A 25 -2.07 -6.05 1.26
C GLY A 25 -1.98 -6.41 2.74
N VAL A 26 -0.77 -6.42 3.30
CA VAL A 26 -0.51 -6.69 4.73
C VAL A 26 0.48 -5.66 5.28
N LEU A 27 0.11 -5.00 6.37
CA LEU A 27 0.97 -4.12 7.14
C LEU A 27 1.68 -4.90 8.26
N ASN A 28 3.00 -4.82 8.25
CA ASN A 28 3.87 -5.52 9.18
C ASN A 28 4.64 -4.50 10.02
N LEU A 29 4.49 -4.57 11.35
CA LEU A 29 5.20 -3.71 12.30
C LEU A 29 6.08 -4.56 13.21
N ALA A 30 7.36 -4.20 13.28
CA ALA A 30 8.36 -4.82 14.15
C ALA A 30 9.12 -3.72 14.90
N ASP A 31 9.91 -4.12 15.90
CA ASP A 31 10.90 -3.26 16.53
C ASP A 31 10.33 -1.94 17.05
N LYS A 32 9.31 -2.04 17.93
CA LYS A 32 8.73 -0.88 18.63
C LYS A 32 9.86 -0.03 19.23
N ARG A 33 9.79 1.29 19.02
CA ARG A 33 10.89 2.22 19.30
C ARG A 33 11.39 2.18 20.74
N ASN A 34 10.50 1.94 21.70
CA ASN A 34 10.85 1.85 23.12
C ASN A 34 11.43 0.49 23.54
N GLY A 35 11.53 -0.47 22.62
CA GLY A 35 12.03 -1.83 22.88
C GLY A 35 11.02 -2.75 23.56
N GLU A 36 9.84 -2.25 23.93
CA GLU A 36 8.79 -3.04 24.55
C GLU A 36 7.99 -3.84 23.50
N ASN A 37 7.19 -4.79 24.00
CA ASN A 37 6.24 -5.48 23.15
C ASN A 37 5.12 -4.54 22.72
N PHE A 38 4.53 -4.83 21.55
CA PHE A 38 3.28 -4.22 21.16
C PHE A 38 2.16 -4.65 22.11
N SER A 39 1.35 -3.68 22.52
CA SER A 39 0.15 -3.86 23.33
C SER A 39 -1.09 -3.88 22.43
N GLU A 40 -2.23 -4.29 22.99
CA GLU A 40 -3.50 -4.16 22.28
C GLU A 40 -3.88 -2.69 21.98
N ALA A 41 -3.42 -1.74 22.80
CA ALA A 41 -3.64 -0.33 22.54
C ALA A 41 -2.89 0.12 21.28
N ASP A 42 -1.66 -0.37 21.07
CA ASP A 42 -0.90 -0.14 19.84
C ASP A 42 -1.63 -0.75 18.63
N LEU A 43 -2.17 -1.97 18.78
CA LEU A 43 -2.94 -2.63 17.72
C LEU A 43 -4.17 -1.81 17.32
N ARG A 44 -4.98 -1.38 18.30
CA ARG A 44 -6.17 -0.55 18.05
C ARG A 44 -5.82 0.75 17.36
N LEU A 45 -4.76 1.42 17.81
CA LEU A 45 -4.27 2.65 17.19
C LEU A 45 -3.93 2.42 15.71
N VAL A 46 -3.12 1.40 15.42
CA VAL A 46 -2.69 1.08 14.05
C VAL A 46 -3.89 0.70 13.18
N GLN A 47 -4.87 -0.04 13.73
CA GLN A 47 -6.08 -0.42 13.01
C GLN A 47 -6.93 0.79 12.60
N THR A 48 -7.03 1.82 13.45
CA THR A 48 -7.72 3.08 13.11
C THR A 48 -7.01 3.86 11.99
N PHE A 49 -5.68 3.85 11.95
CA PHE A 49 -4.93 4.47 10.84
C PHE A 49 -5.02 3.64 9.56
N THR A 50 -5.06 2.32 9.70
CA THR A 50 -5.08 1.36 8.59
C THR A 50 -6.31 1.53 7.71
N SER A 51 -7.50 1.74 8.29
CA SER A 51 -8.73 1.97 7.51
C SER A 51 -8.62 3.17 6.57
N HIS A 52 -8.02 4.26 7.03
CA HIS A 52 -7.76 5.44 6.20
C HIS A 52 -6.65 5.19 5.17
N ALA A 53 -5.60 4.47 5.56
CA ALA A 53 -4.48 4.14 4.67
C ALA A 53 -4.94 3.29 3.48
N VAL A 54 -5.82 2.30 3.70
CA VAL A 54 -6.40 1.47 2.63
C VAL A 54 -7.07 2.34 1.57
N LEU A 55 -7.96 3.25 1.99
CA LEU A 55 -8.68 4.15 1.07
C LEU A 55 -7.71 5.02 0.26
N MET A 56 -6.67 5.54 0.90
CA MET A 56 -5.68 6.40 0.23
C MET A 56 -4.81 5.62 -0.76
N ILE A 57 -4.41 4.39 -0.43
CA ILE A 57 -3.69 3.49 -1.32
C ILE A 57 -4.54 3.18 -2.56
N GLU A 58 -5.82 2.89 -2.38
CA GLU A 58 -6.72 2.62 -3.51
C GLU A 58 -6.90 3.84 -4.42
N ARG A 59 -7.11 5.02 -3.83
CA ARG A 59 -7.22 6.27 -4.58
C ARG A 59 -5.96 6.55 -5.38
N ALA A 60 -4.78 6.39 -4.77
CA ALA A 60 -3.51 6.58 -5.46
C ALA A 60 -3.35 5.60 -6.63
N ALA A 61 -3.67 4.32 -6.41
CA ALA A 61 -3.61 3.30 -7.47
C ALA A 61 -4.61 3.58 -8.62
N MET A 62 -5.79 4.12 -8.31
CA MET A 62 -6.80 4.48 -9.30
C MET A 62 -6.37 5.70 -10.13
N LEU A 63 -5.80 6.73 -9.50
CA LEU A 63 -5.25 7.90 -10.19
C LEU A 63 -4.08 7.52 -11.10
N GLU A 64 -3.19 6.63 -10.64
CA GLU A 64 -2.07 6.14 -11.45
C GLU A 64 -2.56 5.40 -12.71
N LYS A 65 -3.61 4.57 -12.58
CA LYS A 65 -4.24 3.90 -13.72
C LYS A 65 -4.86 4.89 -14.68
N ALA A 66 -5.61 5.87 -14.18
CA ALA A 66 -6.23 6.90 -15.01
C ALA A 66 -5.18 7.67 -15.83
N GLY A 67 -4.07 8.09 -15.21
CA GLY A 67 -2.98 8.76 -15.92
C GLY A 67 -2.33 7.90 -17.01
N LYS A 68 -2.18 6.58 -16.79
CA LYS A 68 -1.71 5.66 -17.83
C LYS A 68 -2.71 5.55 -19.00
N PHE A 69 -4.01 5.54 -18.72
CA PHE A 69 -5.04 5.54 -19.77
C PHE A 69 -5.04 6.82 -20.58
N GLU A 70 -4.86 7.98 -19.95
CA GLU A 70 -4.73 9.26 -20.66
C GLU A 70 -3.54 9.22 -21.63
N GLN A 71 -2.38 8.72 -21.20
CA GLN A 71 -1.20 8.57 -22.05
C GLN A 71 -1.44 7.66 -23.27
N LEU A 72 -2.17 6.57 -23.09
CA LEU A 72 -2.52 5.64 -24.17
C LEU A 72 -3.59 6.21 -25.10
N ALA A 73 -4.52 7.02 -24.59
CA ALA A 73 -5.56 7.63 -25.42
C ALA A 73 -4.99 8.69 -26.38
N ILE A 74 -3.94 9.40 -25.93
CA ILE A 74 -3.26 10.43 -26.74
C ILE A 74 -2.21 9.86 -27.70
N THR A 75 -1.75 8.61 -27.58
CA THR A 75 -0.71 8.03 -28.45
C THR A 75 -1.24 6.88 -29.31
N ASP A 76 -1.03 6.94 -30.63
CA ASP A 76 -1.32 5.83 -31.53
C ASP A 76 -0.23 4.74 -31.36
N PRO A 77 -0.57 3.51 -30.95
CA PRO A 77 0.41 2.47 -30.60
C PRO A 77 1.17 1.91 -31.81
N LEU A 78 0.75 2.21 -33.05
CA LEU A 78 1.39 1.75 -34.28
C LEU A 78 2.49 2.72 -34.75
N THR A 79 2.46 3.97 -34.28
CA THR A 79 3.35 5.04 -34.77
C THR A 79 4.02 5.86 -33.67
N GLY A 80 3.55 5.80 -32.42
CA GLY A 80 4.03 6.63 -31.32
C GLY A 80 3.64 8.12 -31.46
N LEU A 81 2.80 8.46 -32.44
CA LEU A 81 2.36 9.83 -32.71
C LEU A 81 1.08 10.18 -31.93
N TYR A 82 0.85 11.48 -31.73
CA TYR A 82 -0.36 11.96 -31.06
C TYR A 82 -1.62 11.70 -31.90
N ASN A 83 -2.68 11.23 -31.25
CA ASN A 83 -3.92 10.78 -31.89
C ASN A 83 -4.68 11.96 -32.55
N ARG A 84 -5.11 11.81 -33.81
CA ARG A 84 -5.66 12.90 -34.66
C ARG A 84 -6.97 13.55 -34.19
N ARG A 85 -7.60 13.05 -33.13
CA ARG A 85 -8.84 13.62 -32.56
C ARG A 85 -8.61 14.89 -31.72
N LEU A 86 -7.37 15.35 -31.61
CA LEU A 86 -6.98 16.58 -30.94
C LEU A 86 -6.71 17.75 -31.92
N PHE A 87 -6.98 17.57 -33.22
CA PHE A 87 -7.01 18.64 -34.24
C PHE A 87 -8.38 18.72 -34.90
#